data_AF-A0A150QYC8-F1
#
_entry.id   AF-A0A150QYC8-F1
#
_cell.length_a   1.000
_cell.length_b   1.000
_cell.length_c   1.000
_cell.angle_alpha   90.00
_cell.angle_beta   90.00
_cell.angle_gamma   90.00
#
_symmetry.space_group_name_H-M   'P 1'
#
loop_
_entity.id
_entity.type
_entity.pdbx_description
1 polymer ?
#
loop_
_entity_poly.entity_id
_entity_poly.type
_entity_poly.pdbx_seq_one_letter_code
_entity_poly.pdbx_strand_id
1 'polypeptide(L)'
;MSLLIAAAVWLPCLHLFFRREPAEHRPSGALSPRGRALLAHQLSLWEDAAAKEATLARMRATNAEWDFMGRTFLVLGLANAALRDPAAEARHLAVMDRVIDETLALERERGMLHFMMPYAAGRPFVQQPARSLFVDGEIALMLGARALVARRADHEAELDARVAEMRARMERSPVLSAESYPDECWTFCNTLALGAMRMSDALRGERRGLELGRRWLAVARARLVDPKTGLLVSSYTHGGRILDGPEGSSLWLVAHALLLIDPDFARDQYARARRELGAELVGFGWAREWPRSWSGPQDVDSGPIVPVVGASAGSSGLALLGAAAFGDAPYLGALLTSLDLAAFPIREGDRLRHAASNQVGDAALLHALSSGPLWQRIAAAGGAP
;
A
#
# COMPACT_ATOMS: atom_id res chain seq x y z
N MET A 1 25.25 38.20 13.20
CA MET A 1 25.27 37.31 14.38
C MET A 1 23.86 37.02 14.89
N SER A 2 23.02 38.03 15.16
CA SER A 2 21.65 37.83 15.66
C SER A 2 20.75 37.00 14.75
N LEU A 3 20.86 37.14 13.42
CA LEU A 3 20.10 36.33 12.46
C LEU A 3 20.51 34.85 12.47
N LEU A 4 21.81 34.56 12.67
CA LEU A 4 22.31 33.19 12.77
C LEU A 4 21.86 32.53 14.08
N ILE A 5 21.89 33.27 15.19
CA ILE A 5 21.39 32.81 16.48
C ILE A 5 19.87 32.59 16.41
N ALA A 6 19.13 33.54 15.83
CA ALA A 6 17.69 33.40 15.63
C ALA A 6 17.36 32.17 14.76
N ALA A 7 18.08 31.94 13.66
CA ALA A 7 17.91 30.75 12.84
C ALA A 7 18.28 29.46 13.59
N ALA A 8 19.37 29.46 14.35
CA ALA A 8 19.82 28.31 15.13
C ALA A 8 18.86 27.94 16.29
N VAL A 9 18.09 28.91 16.79
CA VAL A 9 17.04 28.68 17.81
C VAL A 9 15.70 28.36 17.17
N TRP A 10 15.33 29.04 16.08
CA TRP A 10 14.02 28.93 15.46
C TRP A 10 13.86 27.68 14.60
N LEU A 11 14.87 27.34 13.78
CA LEU A 11 14.81 26.17 12.90
C LEU A 11 14.58 24.87 13.69
N PRO A 12 15.24 24.65 14.85
CA PRO A 12 14.94 23.47 15.66
C PRO A 12 13.52 23.42 16.23
N CYS A 13 12.87 24.57 16.36
CA CYS A 13 11.51 24.68 16.90
C CYS A 13 10.42 24.62 15.83
N LEU A 14 10.76 24.67 14.53
CA LEU A 14 9.78 24.73 13.44
C LEU A 14 8.79 23.55 13.48
N HIS A 15 9.27 22.35 13.80
CA HIS A 15 8.44 21.16 13.90
C HIS A 15 7.29 21.30 14.91
N LEU A 16 7.44 22.13 15.95
CA LEU A 16 6.42 22.33 16.98
C LEU A 16 5.13 22.98 16.43
N PHE A 17 5.21 23.70 15.30
CA PHE A 17 4.04 24.29 14.64
C PHE A 17 3.26 23.29 13.78
N PHE A 18 3.90 22.19 13.39
CA PHE A 18 3.31 21.14 12.56
C PHE A 18 3.05 19.85 13.33
N ARG A 19 3.64 19.71 14.52
CA ARG A 19 3.49 18.54 15.38
C ARG A 19 2.03 18.38 15.79
N ARG A 20 1.46 17.24 15.45
CA ARG A 20 0.11 16.82 15.84
C ARG A 20 0.15 15.97 17.10
N GLU A 21 -1.03 15.78 17.70
CA GLU A 21 -1.17 14.96 18.91
C GLU A 21 -0.75 13.49 18.69
N PRO A 22 -0.32 12.77 19.75
CA PRO A 22 0.22 11.42 19.64
C PRO A 22 -0.75 10.34 19.12
N ALA A 23 -2.06 10.60 19.10
CA ALA A 23 -3.11 9.59 18.88
C ALA A 23 -3.70 9.58 17.45
N GLU A 24 -2.86 9.84 16.44
CA GLU A 24 -3.29 9.91 15.03
C GLU A 24 -3.59 8.54 14.40
N HIS A 25 -2.86 7.50 14.81
CA HIS A 25 -3.20 6.10 14.52
C HIS A 25 -3.75 5.44 15.79
N ARG A 26 -4.84 4.70 15.65
CA ARG A 26 -5.48 3.95 16.74
C ARG A 26 -5.72 2.53 16.28
N PRO A 27 -5.05 1.50 16.83
CA PRO A 27 -5.18 0.12 16.32
C PRO A 27 -6.57 -0.48 16.55
N SER A 28 -7.36 0.10 17.46
CA SER A 28 -8.73 -0.27 17.78
C SER A 28 -9.60 0.96 18.08
N GLY A 29 -10.92 0.77 18.15
CA GLY A 29 -11.89 1.83 18.43
C GLY A 29 -12.09 2.81 17.26
N ALA A 30 -12.70 3.96 17.57
CA ALA A 30 -13.02 4.98 16.57
C ALA A 30 -11.76 5.59 15.93
N LEU A 31 -11.84 5.86 14.62
CA LEU A 31 -10.79 6.57 13.87
C LEU A 31 -10.43 7.90 14.52
N SER A 32 -9.17 8.33 14.37
CA SER A 32 -8.73 9.66 14.78
C SER A 32 -9.52 10.75 14.03
N PRO A 33 -9.58 12.00 14.55
CA PRO A 33 -10.21 13.11 13.84
C PRO A 33 -9.67 13.31 12.41
N ARG A 34 -8.36 13.10 12.21
CA ARG A 34 -7.73 13.12 10.89
C ARG A 34 -8.22 11.98 10.01
N GLY A 35 -8.21 10.75 10.52
CA GLY A 35 -8.73 9.58 9.80
C GLY A 35 -10.19 9.74 9.38
N ARG A 36 -11.05 10.29 10.25
CA ARG A 36 -12.45 10.60 9.91
C ARG A 36 -12.56 11.67 8.82
N ALA A 37 -11.73 12.72 8.87
CA ALA A 37 -11.76 13.78 7.87
C ALA A 37 -11.27 13.32 6.49
N LEU A 38 -10.26 12.45 6.44
CA LEU A 38 -9.81 11.80 5.21
C LEU A 38 -10.89 10.86 4.66
N LEU A 39 -11.51 10.06 5.52
CA LEU A 39 -12.61 9.16 5.16
C LEU A 39 -13.79 9.95 4.57
N ALA A 40 -14.20 11.04 5.21
CA ALA A 40 -15.27 11.91 4.72
C ALA A 40 -14.95 12.48 3.32
N HIS A 41 -13.70 12.89 3.09
CA HIS A 41 -13.27 13.36 1.77
C HIS A 41 -13.37 12.25 0.72
N GLN A 42 -12.82 11.08 1.00
CA GLN A 42 -12.80 9.94 0.08
C GLN A 42 -14.20 9.42 -0.26
N LEU A 43 -15.10 9.34 0.73
CA LEU A 43 -16.50 9.00 0.51
C LEU A 43 -17.17 10.01 -0.43
N SER A 44 -16.95 11.31 -0.20
CA SER A 44 -17.55 12.36 -1.04
C SER A 44 -17.12 12.28 -2.51
N LEU A 45 -15.89 11.84 -2.79
CA LEU A 45 -15.40 11.65 -4.16
C LEU A 45 -16.13 10.53 -4.89
N TRP A 46 -16.54 9.47 -4.19
CA TRP A 46 -17.21 8.33 -4.80
C TRP A 46 -18.74 8.43 -4.77
N GLU A 47 -19.28 9.28 -3.91
CA GLU A 47 -20.71 9.58 -3.80
C GLU A 47 -21.18 10.61 -4.85
N ASP A 48 -20.29 11.49 -5.32
CA ASP A 48 -20.52 12.44 -6.41
C ASP A 48 -19.87 11.96 -7.71
N ALA A 49 -20.68 11.59 -8.69
CA ALA A 49 -20.21 11.06 -9.98
C ALA A 49 -19.35 12.07 -10.78
N ALA A 50 -19.69 13.37 -10.75
CA ALA A 50 -18.96 14.38 -11.50
C ALA A 50 -17.59 14.66 -10.85
N ALA A 51 -17.56 14.75 -9.51
CA ALA A 51 -16.32 14.91 -8.77
C ALA A 51 -15.39 13.69 -8.95
N LYS A 52 -15.95 12.48 -8.94
CA LYS A 52 -15.24 11.22 -9.24
C LYS A 52 -14.58 11.29 -10.61
N GLU A 53 -15.36 11.50 -11.67
CA GLU A 53 -14.88 11.47 -13.05
C GLU A 53 -13.77 12.49 -13.29
N ALA A 54 -13.94 13.73 -12.81
CA ALA A 54 -12.92 14.77 -12.93
C ALA A 54 -11.62 14.42 -12.19
N THR A 55 -11.73 13.77 -11.02
CA THR A 55 -10.57 13.35 -10.22
C THR A 55 -9.84 12.19 -10.87
N LEU A 56 -10.56 11.15 -11.32
CA LEU A 56 -9.99 9.99 -11.99
C LEU A 56 -9.33 10.37 -13.32
N ALA A 57 -10.00 11.19 -14.14
CA ALA A 57 -9.45 11.64 -15.43
C ALA A 57 -8.11 12.37 -15.24
N ARG A 58 -8.02 13.25 -14.24
CA ARG A 58 -6.79 13.97 -13.91
C ARG A 58 -5.67 13.06 -13.42
N MET A 59 -5.97 12.06 -12.59
CA MET A 59 -4.94 11.10 -12.14
C MET A 59 -4.43 10.25 -13.30
N ARG A 60 -5.35 9.69 -14.09
CA ARG A 60 -5.02 8.82 -15.23
C ARG A 60 -4.27 9.54 -16.35
N ALA A 61 -4.44 10.85 -16.47
CA ALA A 61 -3.65 11.66 -17.40
C ALA A 61 -2.15 11.69 -17.04
N THR A 62 -1.79 11.42 -15.79
CA THR A 62 -0.39 11.33 -15.33
C THR A 62 0.07 9.89 -15.20
N ASN A 63 -0.69 9.04 -14.50
CA ASN A 63 -0.39 7.63 -14.32
C ASN A 63 -1.70 6.83 -14.14
N ALA A 64 -1.91 5.82 -14.97
CA ALA A 64 -3.09 4.95 -14.92
C ALA A 64 -3.14 4.07 -13.65
N GLU A 65 -1.99 3.69 -13.11
CA GLU A 65 -1.88 2.87 -11.88
C GLU A 65 -2.31 3.65 -10.64
N TRP A 66 -2.18 4.99 -10.63
CA TRP A 66 -2.60 5.80 -9.49
C TRP A 66 -4.10 5.71 -9.24
N ASP A 67 -4.91 5.67 -10.29
CA ASP A 67 -6.35 5.39 -10.17
C ASP A 67 -6.58 4.01 -9.54
N PHE A 68 -5.87 3.00 -10.02
CA PHE A 68 -6.03 1.63 -9.55
C PHE A 68 -5.60 1.44 -8.08
N MET A 69 -4.42 1.92 -7.72
CA MET A 69 -3.94 1.89 -6.33
C MET A 69 -4.81 2.73 -5.39
N GLY A 70 -5.31 3.88 -5.88
CA GLY A 70 -6.25 4.72 -5.14
C GLY A 70 -7.56 4.00 -4.79
N ARG A 71 -8.05 3.13 -5.69
CA ARG A 71 -9.20 2.24 -5.45
C ARG A 71 -8.88 1.20 -4.38
N THR A 72 -7.75 0.51 -4.48
CA THR A 72 -7.37 -0.52 -3.49
C THR A 72 -7.22 0.09 -2.10
N PHE A 73 -6.42 1.15 -1.93
CA PHE A 73 -6.22 1.77 -0.62
C PHE A 73 -7.52 2.29 -0.03
N LEU A 74 -8.42 2.83 -0.87
CA LEU A 74 -9.74 3.23 -0.41
C LEU A 74 -10.56 2.04 0.10
N VAL A 75 -10.67 0.95 -0.65
CA VAL A 75 -11.41 -0.25 -0.22
C VAL A 75 -10.84 -0.82 1.07
N LEU A 76 -9.51 -0.87 1.21
CA LEU A 76 -8.86 -1.30 2.45
C LEU A 76 -9.15 -0.35 3.62
N GLY A 77 -9.14 0.96 3.39
CA GLY A 77 -9.51 1.97 4.38
C GLY A 77 -10.98 1.85 4.81
N LEU A 78 -11.89 1.66 3.85
CA LEU A 78 -13.32 1.47 4.09
C LEU A 78 -13.61 0.18 4.85
N ALA A 79 -12.92 -0.92 4.52
CA ALA A 79 -13.05 -2.17 5.25
C ALA A 79 -12.64 -2.00 6.72
N ASN A 80 -11.52 -1.33 6.98
CA ASN A 80 -11.11 -1.01 8.35
C ASN A 80 -12.10 -0.07 9.06
N ALA A 81 -12.66 0.93 8.35
CA ALA A 81 -13.66 1.84 8.91
C ALA A 81 -14.98 1.12 9.25
N ALA A 82 -15.47 0.26 8.37
CA ALA A 82 -16.68 -0.53 8.57
C ALA A 82 -16.55 -1.48 9.78
N LEU A 83 -15.39 -2.14 9.93
CA LEU A 83 -15.11 -2.99 11.09
C LEU A 83 -15.03 -2.22 12.43
N ARG A 84 -14.83 -0.89 12.39
CA ARG A 84 -14.78 -0.02 13.58
C ARG A 84 -16.14 0.60 13.92
N ASP A 85 -16.97 0.84 12.92
CA ASP A 85 -18.25 1.53 13.05
C ASP A 85 -19.38 0.78 12.32
N PRO A 86 -20.05 -0.15 13.02
CA PRO A 86 -21.18 -0.89 12.46
C PRO A 86 -22.36 0.00 12.02
N ALA A 87 -22.51 1.20 12.60
CA ALA A 87 -23.60 2.10 12.24
C ALA A 87 -23.41 2.70 10.83
N ALA A 88 -22.16 2.85 10.39
CA ALA A 88 -21.80 3.33 9.05
C ALA A 88 -21.49 2.21 8.05
N GLU A 89 -21.59 0.94 8.47
CA GLU A 89 -21.22 -0.24 7.65
C GLU A 89 -21.91 -0.23 6.28
N ALA A 90 -23.22 -0.02 6.23
CA ALA A 90 -23.99 -0.01 4.99
C ALA A 90 -23.49 1.05 3.99
N ARG A 91 -23.12 2.24 4.49
CA ARG A 91 -22.56 3.32 3.65
C ARG A 91 -21.19 2.93 3.10
N HIS A 92 -20.31 2.38 3.93
CA HIS A 92 -18.99 1.93 3.52
C HIS A 92 -19.09 0.80 2.48
N LEU A 93 -19.94 -0.20 2.72
CA LEU A 93 -20.18 -1.31 1.78
C LEU A 93 -20.69 -0.81 0.43
N ALA A 94 -21.61 0.16 0.40
CA ALA A 94 -22.13 0.72 -0.85
C ALA A 94 -21.03 1.39 -1.70
N VAL A 95 -20.08 2.09 -1.06
CA VAL A 95 -18.94 2.68 -1.77
C VAL A 95 -17.92 1.62 -2.18
N MET A 96 -17.62 0.63 -1.32
CA MET A 96 -16.76 -0.49 -1.68
C MET A 96 -17.29 -1.24 -2.91
N ASP A 97 -18.61 -1.51 -2.93
CA ASP A 97 -19.27 -2.19 -4.05
C ASP A 97 -19.16 -1.37 -5.34
N ARG A 98 -19.41 -0.05 -5.28
CA ARG A 98 -19.23 0.83 -6.44
C ARG A 98 -17.82 0.80 -6.99
N VAL A 99 -16.81 0.89 -6.12
CA VAL A 99 -15.40 0.84 -6.51
C VAL A 99 -15.08 -0.50 -7.17
N ILE A 100 -15.43 -1.61 -6.53
CA ILE A 100 -15.11 -2.96 -7.00
C ILE A 100 -15.85 -3.28 -8.29
N ASP A 101 -17.16 -3.02 -8.36
CA ASP A 101 -17.99 -3.36 -9.52
C ASP A 101 -17.57 -2.55 -10.76
N GLU A 102 -17.24 -1.25 -10.58
CA GLU A 102 -16.69 -0.42 -11.66
C GLU A 102 -15.31 -0.93 -12.11
N THR A 103 -14.45 -1.34 -11.17
CA THR A 103 -13.11 -1.88 -11.48
C THR A 103 -13.21 -3.17 -12.28
N LEU A 104 -14.08 -4.10 -11.87
CA LEU A 104 -14.34 -5.35 -12.57
C LEU A 104 -14.95 -5.11 -13.96
N ALA A 105 -15.86 -4.14 -14.09
CA ALA A 105 -16.42 -3.77 -15.39
C ALA A 105 -15.34 -3.22 -16.34
N LEU A 106 -14.52 -2.28 -15.86
CA LEU A 106 -13.42 -1.70 -16.64
C LEU A 106 -12.41 -2.77 -17.09
N GLU A 107 -12.03 -3.68 -16.19
CA GLU A 107 -11.11 -4.77 -16.54
C GLU A 107 -11.72 -5.73 -17.57
N ARG A 108 -13.00 -6.11 -17.44
CA ARG A 108 -13.69 -6.97 -18.42
C ARG A 108 -13.81 -6.31 -19.79
N GLU A 109 -14.12 -5.02 -19.83
CA GLU A 109 -14.35 -4.28 -21.07
C GLU A 109 -13.05 -3.91 -21.79
N ARG A 110 -12.01 -3.57 -21.03
CA ARG A 110 -10.77 -2.96 -21.57
C ARG A 110 -9.53 -3.82 -21.37
N GLY A 111 -9.65 -4.94 -20.66
CA GLY A 111 -8.56 -5.84 -20.31
C GLY A 111 -7.65 -5.31 -19.21
N MET A 112 -6.72 -6.17 -18.75
CA MET A 112 -5.79 -5.84 -17.66
C MET A 112 -4.91 -4.61 -17.94
N LEU A 113 -4.57 -4.37 -19.21
CA LEU A 113 -3.73 -3.23 -19.63
C LEU A 113 -4.35 -1.87 -19.29
N HIS A 114 -5.67 -1.81 -19.05
CA HIS A 114 -6.34 -0.59 -18.63
C HIS A 114 -5.79 0.01 -17.34
N PHE A 115 -5.31 -0.84 -16.42
CA PHE A 115 -4.78 -0.42 -15.12
C PHE A 115 -3.26 -0.41 -15.07
N MET A 116 -2.58 -0.73 -16.17
CA MET A 116 -1.13 -0.85 -16.22
C MET A 116 -0.49 0.33 -16.95
N MET A 117 0.79 0.53 -16.72
CA MET A 117 1.60 1.45 -17.50
C MET A 117 1.79 0.96 -18.95
N PRO A 118 1.94 1.88 -19.93
CA PRO A 118 2.01 1.52 -21.34
C PRO A 118 3.09 0.49 -21.71
N TYR A 119 4.18 0.44 -20.94
CA TYR A 119 5.29 -0.50 -21.20
C TYR A 119 4.90 -1.97 -20.97
N ALA A 120 3.76 -2.25 -20.32
CA ALA A 120 3.18 -3.59 -20.20
C ALA A 120 2.91 -4.26 -21.56
N ALA A 121 2.72 -3.47 -22.62
CA ALA A 121 2.53 -3.98 -23.98
C ALA A 121 3.84 -4.08 -24.78
N GLY A 122 4.98 -3.69 -24.18
CA GLY A 122 6.26 -3.58 -24.88
C GLY A 122 6.91 -4.92 -25.22
N ARG A 123 6.55 -6.00 -24.52
CA ARG A 123 7.03 -7.38 -24.76
C ARG A 123 6.01 -8.41 -24.27
N PRO A 124 6.03 -9.66 -24.76
CA PRO A 124 5.11 -10.69 -24.27
C PRO A 124 5.45 -11.14 -22.85
N PHE A 125 4.42 -11.46 -22.07
CA PHE A 125 4.57 -12.16 -20.79
C PHE A 125 5.19 -13.55 -20.99
N VAL A 126 6.01 -13.98 -20.04
CA VAL A 126 6.64 -15.30 -20.03
C VAL A 126 5.59 -16.39 -19.82
N GLN A 127 4.72 -16.23 -18.82
CA GLN A 127 3.62 -17.16 -18.57
C GLN A 127 2.40 -16.82 -19.44
N GLN A 128 1.89 -17.84 -20.13
CA GLN A 128 0.70 -17.74 -20.98
C GLN A 128 -0.49 -18.53 -20.40
N PRO A 129 -1.75 -18.08 -20.60
CA PRO A 129 -2.12 -16.80 -21.22
C PRO A 129 -1.65 -15.60 -20.38
N ALA A 130 -1.50 -14.42 -20.97
CA ALA A 130 -1.00 -13.25 -20.25
C ALA A 130 -1.94 -12.84 -19.10
N ARG A 131 -1.37 -12.63 -17.90
CA ARG A 131 -2.05 -12.08 -16.72
C ARG A 131 -1.04 -11.24 -15.94
N SER A 132 -1.54 -10.20 -15.26
CA SER A 132 -0.75 -9.35 -14.38
C SER A 132 -1.09 -9.63 -12.93
N LEU A 133 -0.10 -10.03 -12.14
CA LEU A 133 -0.26 -10.22 -10.71
C LEU A 133 -0.53 -8.90 -9.98
N PHE A 134 -0.10 -7.77 -10.54
CA PHE A 134 -0.49 -6.45 -10.07
C PHE A 134 -2.01 -6.28 -10.15
N VAL A 135 -2.61 -6.48 -11.33
CA VAL A 135 -4.06 -6.33 -11.52
C VAL A 135 -4.85 -7.38 -10.72
N ASP A 136 -4.44 -8.65 -10.78
CA ASP A 136 -5.15 -9.73 -10.11
C ASP A 136 -5.06 -9.65 -8.59
N GLY A 137 -3.88 -9.31 -8.07
CA GLY A 137 -3.62 -9.20 -6.65
C GLY A 137 -4.44 -8.07 -6.02
N GLU A 138 -4.42 -6.89 -6.63
CA GLU A 138 -5.15 -5.70 -6.16
C GLU A 138 -6.67 -5.93 -6.18
N ILE A 139 -7.23 -6.49 -7.27
CA ILE A 139 -8.67 -6.83 -7.34
C ILE A 139 -9.04 -7.88 -6.29
N ALA A 140 -8.24 -8.94 -6.16
CA ALA A 140 -8.50 -9.97 -5.17
C ALA A 140 -8.41 -9.41 -3.73
N LEU A 141 -7.51 -8.45 -3.48
CA LEU A 141 -7.38 -7.80 -2.19
C LEU A 141 -8.62 -6.96 -1.86
N MET A 142 -9.15 -6.21 -2.83
CA MET A 142 -10.40 -5.46 -2.67
C MET A 142 -11.60 -6.38 -2.39
N LEU A 143 -11.75 -7.45 -3.18
CA LEU A 143 -12.81 -8.45 -3.01
C LEU A 143 -12.72 -9.16 -1.65
N GLY A 144 -11.52 -9.58 -1.25
CA GLY A 144 -11.28 -10.22 0.04
C GLY A 144 -11.58 -9.31 1.22
N ALA A 145 -11.13 -8.05 1.15
CA ALA A 145 -11.41 -7.04 2.17
C ALA A 145 -12.91 -6.78 2.32
N ARG A 146 -13.64 -6.67 1.19
CA ARG A 146 -15.09 -6.54 1.17
C ARG A 146 -15.79 -7.75 1.79
N ALA A 147 -15.42 -8.96 1.38
CA ALA A 147 -16.01 -10.20 1.90
C ALA A 147 -15.77 -10.40 3.41
N LEU A 148 -14.67 -9.89 3.95
CA LEU A 148 -14.37 -9.92 5.38
C LEU A 148 -15.21 -8.95 6.21
N VAL A 149 -15.80 -7.93 5.60
CA VAL A 149 -16.82 -7.09 6.26
C VAL A 149 -18.18 -7.78 6.14
N ALA A 150 -18.62 -8.03 4.89
CA ALA A 150 -19.89 -8.69 4.59
C ALA A 150 -19.74 -9.54 3.31
N ARG A 151 -20.35 -10.72 3.28
CA ARG A 151 -20.24 -11.65 2.13
C ARG A 151 -21.16 -11.24 0.99
N ARG A 152 -20.73 -11.46 -0.26
CA ARG A 152 -21.50 -11.24 -1.49
C ARG A 152 -21.12 -12.32 -2.50
N ALA A 153 -22.07 -13.16 -2.91
CA ALA A 153 -21.77 -14.42 -3.59
C ALA A 153 -21.02 -14.26 -4.94
N ASP A 154 -21.38 -13.24 -5.71
CA ASP A 154 -20.72 -12.92 -6.99
C ASP A 154 -19.29 -12.42 -6.81
N HIS A 155 -19.03 -11.57 -5.80
CA HIS A 155 -17.68 -11.16 -5.42
C HIS A 155 -16.83 -12.34 -4.92
N GLU A 156 -17.42 -13.25 -4.16
CA GLU A 156 -16.70 -14.43 -3.66
C GLU A 156 -16.31 -15.39 -4.79
N ALA A 157 -17.17 -15.58 -5.79
CA ALA A 157 -16.85 -16.36 -6.96
C ALA A 157 -15.68 -15.76 -7.77
N GLU A 158 -15.68 -14.43 -7.93
CA GLU A 158 -14.58 -13.71 -8.59
C GLU A 158 -13.27 -13.81 -7.79
N LEU A 159 -13.34 -13.67 -6.46
CA LEU A 159 -12.20 -13.85 -5.57
C LEU A 159 -11.60 -15.25 -5.70
N ASP A 160 -12.45 -16.28 -5.73
CA ASP A 160 -12.01 -17.68 -5.85
C ASP A 160 -11.29 -17.95 -7.16
N ALA A 161 -11.87 -17.50 -8.27
CA ALA A 161 -11.27 -17.65 -9.59
C ALA A 161 -9.87 -17.01 -9.64
N ARG A 162 -9.74 -15.79 -9.11
CA ARG A 162 -8.45 -15.08 -9.07
C ARG A 162 -7.44 -15.73 -8.14
N VAL A 163 -7.84 -16.11 -6.93
CA VAL A 163 -6.93 -16.76 -5.98
C VAL A 163 -6.42 -18.09 -6.53
N ALA A 164 -7.27 -18.86 -7.20
CA ALA A 164 -6.87 -20.09 -7.86
C ALA A 164 -5.85 -19.82 -9.00
N GLU A 165 -6.13 -18.85 -9.87
CA GLU A 165 -5.26 -18.49 -11.00
C GLU A 165 -3.90 -17.95 -10.53
N MET A 166 -3.91 -17.00 -9.58
CA MET A 166 -2.68 -16.43 -9.01
C MET A 166 -1.82 -17.51 -8.36
N ARG A 167 -2.42 -18.39 -7.55
CA ARG A 167 -1.72 -19.51 -6.91
C ARG A 167 -1.07 -20.41 -7.96
N ALA A 168 -1.83 -20.85 -8.96
CA ALA A 168 -1.32 -21.72 -10.00
C ALA A 168 -0.15 -21.10 -10.77
N ARG A 169 -0.20 -19.80 -11.07
CA ARG A 169 0.90 -19.07 -11.73
C ARG A 169 2.13 -18.93 -10.87
N MET A 170 1.96 -18.58 -9.60
CA MET A 170 3.05 -18.50 -8.65
C MET A 170 3.73 -19.87 -8.54
N GLU A 171 2.97 -20.96 -8.39
CA GLU A 171 3.54 -22.31 -8.24
C GLU A 171 4.27 -22.84 -9.48
N ARG A 172 3.93 -22.36 -10.69
CA ARG A 172 4.67 -22.68 -11.92
C ARG A 172 5.98 -21.89 -12.10
N SER A 173 6.20 -20.85 -11.30
CA SER A 173 7.39 -20.01 -11.40
C SER A 173 8.59 -20.58 -10.64
N PRO A 174 9.82 -20.48 -11.18
CA PRO A 174 11.05 -20.90 -10.50
C PRO A 174 11.30 -20.22 -9.14
N VAL A 175 10.70 -19.05 -8.92
CA VAL A 175 10.81 -18.29 -7.66
C VAL A 175 9.48 -18.11 -6.93
N LEU A 176 8.50 -18.98 -7.24
CA LEU A 176 7.17 -18.95 -6.64
C LEU A 176 6.44 -17.60 -6.79
N SER A 177 6.78 -16.83 -7.81
CA SER A 177 6.28 -15.47 -8.03
C SER A 177 5.67 -15.35 -9.42
N ALA A 178 4.61 -14.56 -9.56
CA ALA A 178 4.00 -14.30 -10.85
C ALA A 178 4.33 -12.89 -11.35
N GLU A 179 4.30 -12.74 -12.67
CA GLU A 179 4.63 -11.51 -13.38
C GLU A 179 3.61 -10.41 -13.07
N SER A 180 4.10 -9.26 -12.60
CA SER A 180 3.33 -8.02 -12.55
C SER A 180 3.30 -7.37 -13.93
N TYR A 181 4.46 -7.36 -14.58
CA TYR A 181 4.72 -6.89 -15.94
C TYR A 181 5.44 -7.99 -16.73
N PRO A 182 5.48 -7.93 -18.08
CA PRO A 182 6.17 -8.95 -18.87
C PRO A 182 7.61 -9.20 -18.40
N ASP A 183 7.92 -10.43 -18.01
CA ASP A 183 9.19 -10.88 -17.41
C ASP A 183 9.67 -10.03 -16.22
N GLU A 184 8.72 -9.49 -15.45
CA GLU A 184 8.95 -8.61 -14.30
C GLU A 184 7.99 -8.98 -13.17
N CYS A 185 8.55 -9.52 -12.09
CA CYS A 185 7.88 -9.81 -10.84
C CYS A 185 8.24 -8.71 -9.84
N TRP A 186 7.23 -8.01 -9.33
CA TRP A 186 7.43 -7.03 -8.26
C TRP A 186 7.07 -7.66 -6.90
N THR A 187 7.94 -7.45 -5.90
CA THR A 187 7.79 -8.03 -4.56
C THR A 187 6.52 -7.54 -3.88
N PHE A 188 6.15 -6.26 -4.05
CA PHE A 188 4.92 -5.74 -3.46
C PHE A 188 3.69 -6.45 -4.07
N CYS A 189 3.60 -6.59 -5.40
CA CYS A 189 2.48 -7.31 -6.04
C CYS A 189 2.37 -8.75 -5.53
N ASN A 190 3.51 -9.45 -5.45
CA ASN A 190 3.53 -10.84 -5.01
C ASN A 190 3.12 -11.00 -3.54
N THR A 191 3.55 -10.08 -2.67
CA THR A 191 3.16 -10.13 -1.24
C THR A 191 1.73 -9.66 -1.00
N LEU A 192 1.19 -8.72 -1.78
CA LEU A 192 -0.23 -8.35 -1.73
C LEU A 192 -1.13 -9.46 -2.28
N ALA A 193 -0.72 -10.16 -3.34
CA ALA A 193 -1.41 -11.36 -3.82
C ALA A 193 -1.46 -12.44 -2.74
N LEU A 194 -0.34 -12.69 -2.04
CA LEU A 194 -0.33 -13.57 -0.87
C LEU A 194 -1.27 -13.05 0.24
N GLY A 195 -1.32 -11.75 0.48
CA GLY A 195 -2.27 -11.11 1.39
C GLY A 195 -3.74 -11.40 1.02
N ALA A 196 -4.09 -11.29 -0.27
CA ALA A 196 -5.43 -11.63 -0.76
C ALA A 196 -5.73 -13.14 -0.61
N MET A 197 -4.74 -14.01 -0.82
CA MET A 197 -4.90 -15.45 -0.52
C MET A 197 -5.12 -15.71 0.96
N ARG A 198 -4.49 -14.93 1.85
CA ARG A 198 -4.73 -15.00 3.31
C ARG A 198 -6.13 -14.51 3.69
N MET A 199 -6.69 -13.53 2.98
CA MET A 199 -8.10 -13.15 3.13
C MET A 199 -9.03 -14.29 2.70
N SER A 200 -8.74 -14.96 1.57
CA SER A 200 -9.50 -16.12 1.11
C SER A 200 -9.44 -17.29 2.09
N ASP A 201 -8.25 -17.58 2.63
CA ASP A 201 -8.05 -18.55 3.71
C ASP A 201 -8.95 -18.24 4.92
N ALA A 202 -8.97 -16.98 5.38
CA ALA A 202 -9.77 -16.54 6.51
C ALA A 202 -11.29 -16.72 6.29
N LEU A 203 -11.76 -16.49 5.06
CA LEU A 203 -13.18 -16.65 4.69
C LEU A 203 -13.64 -18.11 4.62
N ARG A 204 -12.69 -19.03 4.41
CA ARG A 204 -12.93 -20.47 4.20
C ARG A 204 -12.49 -21.35 5.37
N GLY A 205 -11.78 -20.79 6.35
CA GLY A 205 -11.15 -21.58 7.41
C GLY A 205 -10.01 -22.47 6.90
N GLU A 206 -9.29 -21.99 5.89
CA GLU A 206 -8.20 -22.71 5.22
C GLU A 206 -6.84 -22.08 5.51
N ARG A 207 -5.75 -22.73 5.06
CA ARG A 207 -4.37 -22.25 5.23
C ARG A 207 -3.54 -22.34 3.95
N ARG A 208 -4.19 -22.56 2.81
CA ARG A 208 -3.51 -22.81 1.55
C ARG A 208 -2.69 -21.58 1.12
N GLY A 209 -3.20 -20.37 1.33
CA GLY A 209 -2.47 -19.12 1.08
C GLY A 209 -1.27 -18.95 2.00
N LEU A 210 -1.43 -19.26 3.29
CA LEU A 210 -0.34 -19.23 4.28
C LEU A 210 0.80 -20.20 3.91
N GLU A 211 0.45 -21.42 3.51
CA GLU A 211 1.43 -22.44 3.11
C GLU A 211 2.23 -22.02 1.87
N LEU A 212 1.56 -21.47 0.85
CA LEU A 212 2.26 -20.92 -0.31
C LEU A 212 3.15 -19.74 0.10
N GLY A 213 2.66 -18.82 0.94
CA GLY A 213 3.45 -17.68 1.40
C GLY A 213 4.71 -18.08 2.17
N ARG A 214 4.65 -19.14 3.00
CA ARG A 214 5.83 -19.68 3.68
C ARG A 214 6.84 -20.30 2.71
N ARG A 215 6.37 -21.04 1.70
CA ARG A 215 7.22 -21.58 0.63
C ARG A 215 7.87 -20.47 -0.17
N TRP A 216 7.09 -19.46 -0.58
CA TRP A 216 7.60 -18.28 -1.28
C TRP A 216 8.66 -17.57 -0.43
N LEU A 217 8.41 -17.37 0.86
CA LEU A 217 9.35 -16.68 1.74
C LEU A 217 10.68 -17.43 1.88
N ALA A 218 10.66 -18.76 1.95
CA ALA A 218 11.89 -19.56 1.96
C ALA A 218 12.73 -19.34 0.67
N VAL A 219 12.06 -19.27 -0.48
CA VAL A 219 12.72 -18.96 -1.77
C VAL A 219 13.22 -17.53 -1.82
N ALA A 220 12.41 -16.57 -1.36
CA ALA A 220 12.74 -15.15 -1.33
C ALA A 220 13.97 -14.87 -0.46
N ARG A 221 14.05 -15.47 0.73
CA ARG A 221 15.24 -15.38 1.60
C ARG A 221 16.52 -15.88 0.93
N ALA A 222 16.41 -16.91 0.10
CA ALA A 222 17.56 -17.52 -0.57
C ALA A 222 18.00 -16.77 -1.83
N ARG A 223 17.09 -16.06 -2.52
CA ARG A 223 17.32 -15.55 -3.88
C ARG A 223 17.02 -14.07 -4.10
N LEU A 224 16.16 -13.49 -3.27
CA LEU A 224 15.55 -12.17 -3.48
C LEU A 224 15.88 -11.19 -2.35
N VAL A 225 16.96 -11.44 -1.61
CA VAL A 225 17.47 -10.54 -0.57
C VAL A 225 18.73 -9.85 -1.08
N ASP A 226 18.77 -8.53 -0.98
CA ASP A 226 19.97 -7.75 -1.21
C ASP A 226 21.00 -8.05 -0.10
N PRO A 227 22.20 -8.56 -0.44
CA PRO A 227 23.18 -9.01 0.54
C PRO A 227 23.78 -7.86 1.37
N LYS A 228 23.71 -6.60 0.91
CA LYS A 228 24.28 -5.46 1.63
C LYS A 228 23.38 -4.98 2.76
N THR A 229 22.08 -4.92 2.51
CA THR A 229 21.08 -4.39 3.46
C THR A 229 20.36 -5.49 4.24
N GLY A 230 20.28 -6.70 3.67
CA GLY A 230 19.43 -7.78 4.15
C GLY A 230 17.93 -7.54 3.91
N LEU A 231 17.59 -6.55 3.10
CA LEU A 231 16.21 -6.30 2.66
C LEU A 231 15.87 -7.16 1.44
N LEU A 232 14.59 -7.50 1.30
CA LEU A 232 14.07 -7.98 0.02
C LEU A 232 14.34 -6.95 -1.09
N VAL A 233 14.57 -7.43 -2.31
CA VAL A 233 14.60 -6.58 -3.51
C VAL A 233 13.19 -6.18 -3.94
N SER A 234 13.02 -5.13 -4.75
CA SER A 234 11.71 -4.69 -5.23
C SER A 234 11.25 -5.42 -6.49
N SER A 235 12.16 -5.69 -7.42
CA SER A 235 11.82 -6.31 -8.71
C SER A 235 12.86 -7.35 -9.17
N TYR A 236 12.39 -8.35 -9.90
CA TYR A 236 13.19 -9.43 -10.47
C TYR A 236 12.46 -10.05 -11.66
N THR A 237 13.19 -10.78 -12.52
CA THR A 237 12.57 -11.46 -13.67
C THR A 237 11.72 -12.65 -13.23
N HIS A 238 10.91 -13.22 -14.14
CA HIS A 238 10.17 -14.46 -13.85
C HIS A 238 11.10 -15.61 -13.39
N GLY A 239 12.33 -15.64 -13.92
CA GLY A 239 13.37 -16.59 -13.51
C GLY A 239 14.07 -16.28 -12.18
N GLY A 240 13.79 -15.13 -11.55
CA GLY A 240 14.39 -14.72 -10.29
C GLY A 240 15.70 -13.94 -10.40
N ARG A 241 16.05 -13.44 -11.60
CA ARG A 241 17.20 -12.54 -11.74
C ARG A 241 16.80 -11.17 -11.22
N ILE A 242 17.52 -10.67 -10.21
CA ILE A 242 17.30 -9.34 -9.64
C ILE A 242 17.38 -8.27 -10.74
N LEU A 243 16.41 -7.35 -10.73
CA LEU A 243 16.34 -6.19 -11.61
C LEU A 243 16.67 -4.94 -10.80
N ASP A 244 15.83 -4.62 -9.82
CA ASP A 244 16.00 -3.48 -8.92
C ASP A 244 16.26 -3.93 -7.47
N GLY A 245 16.85 -3.04 -6.67
CA GLY A 245 17.26 -3.31 -5.30
C GLY A 245 16.15 -3.06 -4.28
N PRO A 246 16.50 -2.80 -3.01
CA PRO A 246 15.53 -2.54 -1.96
C PRO A 246 14.84 -1.16 -2.11
N GLU A 247 13.72 -1.11 -2.82
CA GLU A 247 12.97 0.14 -3.07
C GLU A 247 11.98 0.47 -1.94
N GLY A 248 11.98 1.71 -1.48
CA GLY A 248 11.12 2.18 -0.39
C GLY A 248 9.64 2.19 -0.74
N SER A 249 9.26 2.69 -1.92
CA SER A 249 7.85 2.67 -2.33
C SER A 249 7.27 1.24 -2.48
N SER A 250 8.13 0.21 -2.57
CA SER A 250 7.71 -1.19 -2.47
C SER A 250 7.75 -1.74 -1.03
N LEU A 251 8.87 -1.55 -0.33
CA LEU A 251 9.21 -2.40 0.81
C LEU A 251 8.43 -2.13 2.10
N TRP A 252 7.88 -0.93 2.29
CA TRP A 252 7.00 -0.67 3.43
C TRP A 252 5.70 -1.46 3.33
N LEU A 253 5.13 -1.57 2.12
CA LEU A 253 3.97 -2.40 1.82
C LEU A 253 4.30 -3.89 1.96
N VAL A 254 5.46 -4.31 1.44
CA VAL A 254 5.94 -5.70 1.57
C VAL A 254 6.03 -6.10 3.04
N ALA A 255 6.65 -5.29 3.89
CA ALA A 255 6.74 -5.56 5.32
C ALA A 255 5.34 -5.67 5.96
N HIS A 256 4.43 -4.74 5.64
CA HIS A 256 3.05 -4.78 6.13
C HIS A 256 2.29 -6.06 5.70
N ALA A 257 2.41 -6.47 4.44
CA ALA A 257 1.77 -7.67 3.92
C ALA A 257 2.33 -8.94 4.58
N LEU A 258 3.63 -8.99 4.85
CA LEU A 258 4.30 -10.13 5.48
C LEU A 258 3.84 -10.41 6.91
N LEU A 259 3.20 -9.45 7.60
CA LEU A 259 2.55 -9.69 8.89
C LEU A 259 1.52 -10.82 8.83
N LEU A 260 0.95 -11.13 7.66
CA LEU A 260 -0.03 -12.22 7.48
C LEU A 260 0.61 -13.59 7.19
N ILE A 261 1.93 -13.63 6.98
CA ILE A 261 2.69 -14.82 6.58
C ILE A 261 3.70 -15.23 7.66
N ASP A 262 4.59 -14.30 8.03
CA ASP A 262 5.69 -14.47 8.99
C ASP A 262 5.92 -13.12 9.70
N PRO A 263 5.25 -12.89 10.85
CA PRO A 263 5.34 -11.62 11.58
C PRO A 263 6.75 -11.27 12.05
N ASP A 264 7.59 -12.26 12.33
CA ASP A 264 8.95 -12.02 12.82
C ASP A 264 9.85 -11.55 11.68
N PHE A 265 9.72 -12.17 10.50
CA PHE A 265 10.39 -11.66 9.31
C PHE A 265 9.88 -10.28 8.91
N ALA A 266 8.56 -10.06 8.98
CA ALA A 266 7.97 -8.75 8.70
C ALA A 266 8.59 -7.66 9.58
N ARG A 267 8.77 -7.93 10.88
CA ARG A 267 9.44 -7.02 11.82
C ARG A 267 10.91 -6.80 11.49
N ASP A 268 11.66 -7.86 11.13
CA ASP A 268 13.05 -7.73 10.69
C ASP A 268 13.16 -6.85 9.43
N GLN A 269 12.31 -7.08 8.44
CA GLN A 269 12.29 -6.29 7.21
C GLN A 269 11.91 -4.82 7.48
N TYR A 270 10.91 -4.56 8.34
CA TYR A 270 10.58 -3.20 8.77
C TYR A 270 11.76 -2.52 9.47
N ALA A 271 12.41 -3.19 10.43
CA ALA A 271 13.53 -2.62 11.16
C ALA A 271 14.73 -2.29 10.25
N ARG A 272 14.99 -3.13 9.25
CA ARG A 272 16.00 -2.87 8.22
C ARG A 272 15.59 -1.70 7.33
N ALA A 273 14.36 -1.66 6.84
CA ALA A 273 13.87 -0.56 6.02
C ALA A 273 13.93 0.76 6.79
N ARG A 274 13.58 0.74 8.07
CA ARG A 274 13.68 1.88 8.98
C ARG A 274 15.09 2.42 9.13
N ARG A 275 16.09 1.55 9.16
CA ARG A 275 17.51 1.92 9.23
C ARG A 275 18.07 2.40 7.89
N GLU A 276 17.77 1.69 6.81
CA GLU A 276 18.37 1.92 5.49
C GLU A 276 17.69 3.06 4.71
N LEU A 277 16.38 3.22 4.88
CA LEU A 277 15.53 4.13 4.10
C LEU A 277 15.01 5.28 4.96
N GLY A 278 14.64 5.01 6.21
CA GLY A 278 14.11 6.02 7.12
C GLY A 278 15.15 7.05 7.55
N ALA A 279 14.70 8.29 7.72
CA ALA A 279 15.51 9.39 8.20
C ALA A 279 14.67 10.36 9.02
N GLU A 280 15.29 11.01 9.99
CA GLU A 280 14.67 12.02 10.83
C GLU A 280 15.65 13.13 11.13
N LEU A 281 15.15 14.36 11.19
CA LEU A 281 15.91 15.53 11.60
C LEU A 281 14.97 16.52 12.27
N VAL A 282 15.26 16.83 13.53
CA VAL A 282 14.56 17.86 14.32
C VAL A 282 13.02 17.72 14.28
N GLY A 283 12.51 16.51 14.56
CA GLY A 283 11.07 16.25 14.63
C GLY A 283 10.37 16.07 13.27
N PHE A 284 11.09 16.25 12.16
CA PHE A 284 10.62 15.88 10.82
C PHE A 284 11.17 14.49 10.44
N GLY A 285 10.31 13.64 9.91
CA GLY A 285 10.65 12.31 9.41
C GLY A 285 10.38 12.17 7.92
N TRP A 286 11.17 11.35 7.23
CA TRP A 286 10.96 11.00 5.82
C TRP A 286 11.61 9.66 5.50
N ALA A 287 11.28 9.10 4.34
CA ALA A 287 11.94 7.93 3.80
C ALA A 287 12.60 8.23 2.46
N ARG A 288 13.76 7.62 2.23
CA ARG A 288 14.43 7.57 0.93
C ARG A 288 13.80 6.51 0.05
N GLU A 289 13.95 6.67 -1.26
CA GLU A 289 13.58 5.62 -2.22
C GLU A 289 14.56 4.45 -2.16
N TRP A 290 15.85 4.73 -2.21
CA TRP A 290 16.89 3.71 -2.27
C TRP A 290 17.80 3.77 -1.05
N PRO A 291 18.33 2.63 -0.57
CA PRO A 291 19.39 2.63 0.42
C PRO A 291 20.63 3.27 -0.20
N ARG A 292 21.51 3.85 0.64
CA ARG A 292 22.75 4.49 0.15
C ARG A 292 23.67 3.52 -0.62
N SER A 293 23.53 2.22 -0.37
CA SER A 293 24.28 1.15 -1.03
C SER A 293 23.78 0.80 -2.42
N TRP A 294 22.65 1.38 -2.86
CA TRP A 294 22.01 1.12 -4.14
C TRP A 294 21.79 2.43 -4.91
N SER A 295 21.95 2.36 -6.23
CA SER A 295 21.63 3.45 -7.14
C SER A 295 20.55 2.95 -8.09
N GLY A 296 19.29 3.24 -7.77
CA GLY A 296 18.14 2.90 -8.61
C GLY A 296 17.64 4.11 -9.39
N PRO A 297 16.83 3.89 -10.44
CA PRO A 297 16.16 4.97 -11.15
C PRO A 297 15.22 5.73 -10.19
N GLN A 298 15.03 7.02 -10.45
CA GLN A 298 13.89 7.75 -9.89
C GLN A 298 12.77 7.61 -10.92
N ASP A 299 11.74 6.86 -10.58
CA ASP A 299 10.60 6.60 -11.46
C ASP A 299 9.31 7.20 -10.90
N VAL A 300 8.18 6.76 -11.44
CA VAL A 300 6.86 7.30 -11.07
C VAL A 300 6.45 6.93 -9.65
N ASP A 301 6.93 5.80 -9.12
CA ASP A 301 6.56 5.28 -7.79
C ASP A 301 7.32 5.98 -6.67
N SER A 302 8.52 6.49 -6.99
CA SER A 302 9.26 7.42 -6.11
C SER A 302 8.46 8.69 -5.81
N GLY A 303 7.63 9.14 -6.76
CA GLY A 303 7.06 10.48 -6.77
C GLY A 303 8.13 11.58 -6.71
N PRO A 304 7.75 12.83 -6.37
CA PRO A 304 8.72 13.91 -6.21
C PRO A 304 9.73 13.59 -5.09
N ILE A 305 11.02 13.67 -5.41
CA ILE A 305 12.10 13.56 -4.41
C ILE A 305 12.57 14.95 -4.00
N VAL A 306 12.50 15.26 -2.71
CA VAL A 306 13.02 16.53 -2.16
C VAL A 306 14.54 16.51 -2.24
N PRO A 307 15.16 17.44 -3.01
CA PRO A 307 16.61 17.51 -3.14
C PRO A 307 17.31 17.69 -1.78
N VAL A 308 18.60 17.35 -1.71
CA VAL A 308 19.46 17.44 -0.52
C VAL A 308 19.14 16.41 0.57
N VAL A 309 17.88 16.26 0.98
CA VAL A 309 17.47 15.32 2.03
C VAL A 309 17.08 13.94 1.48
N GLY A 310 16.77 13.87 0.18
CA GLY A 310 16.42 12.63 -0.51
C GLY A 310 15.08 12.05 -0.08
N ALA A 311 14.14 12.90 0.36
CA ALA A 311 12.81 12.47 0.77
C ALA A 311 11.97 12.12 -0.45
N SER A 312 11.67 10.83 -0.62
CA SER A 312 10.76 10.32 -1.65
C SER A 312 9.32 10.44 -1.17
N ALA A 313 8.45 11.05 -1.97
CA ALA A 313 7.04 11.18 -1.63
C ALA A 313 6.36 9.79 -1.54
N GLY A 314 6.64 8.89 -2.47
CA GLY A 314 6.07 7.55 -2.50
C GLY A 314 6.54 6.70 -1.31
N SER A 315 7.85 6.61 -1.11
CA SER A 315 8.42 5.89 0.03
C SER A 315 7.98 6.49 1.37
N SER A 316 7.95 7.82 1.52
CA SER A 316 7.50 8.46 2.77
C SER A 316 6.01 8.23 3.02
N GLY A 317 5.18 8.26 1.98
CA GLY A 317 3.75 7.97 2.08
C GLY A 317 3.49 6.54 2.57
N LEU A 318 4.24 5.57 2.07
CA LEU A 318 4.10 4.17 2.48
C LEU A 318 4.81 3.84 3.78
N ALA A 319 5.83 4.62 4.16
CA ALA A 319 6.44 4.56 5.48
C ALA A 319 5.44 4.89 6.59
N LEU A 320 4.41 5.71 6.32
CA LEU A 320 3.33 5.96 7.28
C LEU A 320 2.55 4.67 7.59
N LEU A 321 2.27 3.85 6.58
CA LEU A 321 1.63 2.55 6.77
C LEU A 321 2.56 1.60 7.54
N GLY A 322 3.85 1.55 7.18
CA GLY A 322 4.84 0.77 7.93
C GLY A 322 4.89 1.18 9.40
N ALA A 323 5.11 2.47 9.69
CA ALA A 323 5.21 2.97 11.05
C ALA A 323 3.93 2.71 11.87
N ALA A 324 2.75 2.89 11.26
CA ALA A 324 1.47 2.56 11.88
C ALA A 324 1.34 1.06 12.19
N ALA A 325 1.58 0.20 11.20
CA ALA A 325 1.40 -1.25 11.32
C ALA A 325 2.37 -1.91 12.32
N PHE A 326 3.59 -1.38 12.43
CA PHE A 326 4.64 -1.89 13.31
C PHE A 326 4.70 -1.16 14.67
N GLY A 327 3.80 -0.20 14.92
CA GLY A 327 3.70 0.51 16.21
C GLY A 327 4.83 1.50 16.49
N ASP A 328 5.50 2.00 15.45
CA ASP A 328 6.57 3.01 15.54
C ASP A 328 5.97 4.42 15.63
N ALA A 329 5.34 4.71 16.78
CA ALA A 329 4.67 5.98 17.03
C ALA A 329 5.60 7.21 16.89
N PRO A 330 6.87 7.20 17.34
CA PRO A 330 7.78 8.32 17.14
C PRO A 330 8.00 8.63 15.65
N TYR A 331 8.31 7.62 14.84
CA TYR A 331 8.56 7.83 13.41
C TYR A 331 7.28 8.21 12.66
N LEU A 332 6.14 7.61 13.00
CA LEU A 332 4.84 8.00 12.47
C LEU A 332 4.54 9.48 12.74
N GLY A 333 4.78 9.94 13.97
CA GLY A 333 4.61 11.34 14.34
C GLY A 333 5.53 12.28 13.55
N ALA A 334 6.79 11.89 13.35
CA ALA A 334 7.75 12.65 12.56
C ALA A 334 7.37 12.73 11.07
N LEU A 335 6.89 11.62 10.48
CA LEU A 335 6.40 11.56 9.11
C LEU A 335 5.16 12.44 8.92
N LEU A 336 4.19 12.39 9.84
CA LEU A 336 2.99 13.22 9.80
C LEU A 336 3.32 14.71 9.97
N THR A 337 4.32 15.04 10.78
CA THR A 337 4.81 16.41 10.94
C THR A 337 5.39 16.93 9.61
N SER A 338 6.17 16.12 8.91
CA SER A 338 6.66 16.46 7.56
C SER A 338 5.53 16.58 6.54
N LEU A 339 4.54 15.70 6.59
CA LEU A 339 3.39 15.74 5.69
C LEU A 339 2.59 17.04 5.89
N ASP A 340 2.35 17.47 7.13
CA ASP A 340 1.62 18.70 7.42
C ASP A 340 2.36 19.96 6.95
N LEU A 341 3.70 19.94 6.97
CA LEU A 341 4.52 21.00 6.42
C LEU A 341 4.51 21.00 4.88
N ALA A 342 4.72 19.84 4.27
CA ALA A 342 5.07 19.74 2.85
C ALA A 342 3.86 19.52 1.93
N ALA A 343 2.77 18.93 2.43
CA ALA A 343 1.63 18.51 1.61
C ALA A 343 0.45 19.49 1.63
N PHE A 344 0.55 20.59 2.39
CA PHE A 344 -0.44 21.67 2.49
C PHE A 344 -1.87 21.14 2.73
N PRO A 345 -2.21 20.74 3.97
CA PRO A 345 -3.51 20.18 4.29
C PRO A 345 -4.63 21.21 4.06
N ILE A 346 -5.63 20.85 3.25
CA ILE A 346 -6.82 21.64 2.96
C ILE A 346 -8.01 21.04 3.71
N ARG A 347 -8.67 21.86 4.53
CA ARG A 347 -9.87 21.48 5.28
C ARG A 347 -11.09 22.20 4.73
N GLU A 348 -12.10 21.43 4.34
CA GLU A 348 -13.37 21.91 3.79
C GLU A 348 -14.53 21.30 4.60
N GLY A 349 -14.95 22.00 5.66
CA GLY A 349 -15.88 21.45 6.64
C GLY A 349 -15.23 20.35 7.47
N ASP A 350 -15.84 19.16 7.47
CA ASP A 350 -15.32 17.96 8.13
C ASP A 350 -14.33 17.17 7.27
N ARG A 351 -14.05 17.61 6.04
CA ARG A 351 -13.19 16.91 5.08
C ARG A 351 -11.75 17.40 5.12
N LEU A 352 -10.81 16.49 4.89
CA LEU A 352 -9.38 16.77 4.75
C LEU A 352 -8.84 16.15 3.46
N ARG A 353 -8.05 16.94 2.72
CA ARG A 353 -7.22 16.50 1.59
C ARG A 353 -5.88 17.24 1.60
N HIS A 354 -4.92 16.80 0.81
CA HIS A 354 -3.61 17.47 0.71
C HIS A 354 -3.42 18.09 -0.67
N ALA A 355 -2.99 19.36 -0.73
CA ALA A 355 -2.86 20.10 -1.99
C ALA A 355 -1.71 19.57 -2.86
N ALA A 356 -0.61 19.15 -2.24
CA ALA A 356 0.53 18.54 -2.95
C ALA A 356 0.41 17.00 -3.02
N SER A 357 -0.81 16.49 -2.93
CA SER A 357 -1.13 15.08 -3.13
C SER A 357 -2.25 14.93 -4.17
N ASN A 358 -2.57 13.69 -4.50
CA ASN A 358 -3.70 13.30 -5.32
C ASN A 358 -4.57 12.30 -4.53
N GLN A 359 -5.64 11.79 -5.14
CA GLN A 359 -6.58 10.92 -4.42
C GLN A 359 -5.92 9.64 -3.89
N VAL A 360 -4.93 9.07 -4.60
CA VAL A 360 -4.22 7.87 -4.14
C VAL A 360 -3.38 8.14 -2.88
N GLY A 361 -2.71 9.29 -2.78
CA GLY A 361 -1.95 9.64 -1.58
C GLY A 361 -2.85 9.83 -0.35
N ASP A 362 -4.00 10.49 -0.52
CA ASP A 362 -5.00 10.63 0.55
C ASP A 362 -5.63 9.28 0.95
N ALA A 363 -5.85 8.38 -0.02
CA ALA A 363 -6.37 7.04 0.23
C ALA A 363 -5.34 6.16 0.95
N ALA A 364 -4.06 6.23 0.56
CA ALA A 364 -2.97 5.52 1.22
C ALA A 364 -2.80 5.99 2.68
N LEU A 365 -2.88 7.32 2.92
CA LEU A 365 -2.86 7.87 4.28
C LEU A 365 -4.07 7.43 5.10
N LEU A 366 -5.27 7.42 4.51
CA LEU A 366 -6.46 6.87 5.17
C LEU A 366 -6.25 5.40 5.55
N HIS A 367 -5.73 4.58 4.62
CA HIS A 367 -5.42 3.18 4.91
C HIS A 367 -4.40 3.05 6.05
N ALA A 368 -3.31 3.82 6.03
CA ALA A 368 -2.30 3.82 7.10
C ALA A 368 -2.91 4.14 8.48
N LEU A 369 -3.70 5.21 8.57
CA LEU A 369 -4.28 5.68 9.83
C LEU A 369 -5.48 4.84 10.31
N SER A 370 -6.13 4.10 9.41
CA SER A 370 -7.24 3.20 9.74
C SER A 370 -6.82 1.73 9.94
N SER A 371 -5.60 1.36 9.53
CA SER A 371 -5.08 -0.02 9.58
C SER A 371 -5.23 -0.66 10.97
N GLY A 372 -5.34 -2.00 11.00
CA GLY A 372 -5.51 -2.78 12.22
C GLY A 372 -6.64 -3.82 12.12
N PRO A 373 -7.92 -3.43 12.23
CA PRO A 373 -9.05 -4.37 12.32
C PRO A 373 -9.10 -5.43 11.22
N LEU A 374 -8.86 -5.03 9.96
CA LEU A 374 -8.89 -5.96 8.83
C LEU A 374 -7.77 -7.01 8.94
N TRP A 375 -6.53 -6.56 9.20
CA TRP A 375 -5.37 -7.45 9.35
C TRP A 375 -5.52 -8.37 10.57
N GLN A 376 -6.02 -7.84 11.69
CA GLN A 376 -6.31 -8.62 12.90
C GLN A 376 -7.33 -9.73 12.64
N ARG A 377 -8.39 -9.42 11.86
CA ARG A 377 -9.42 -10.41 11.49
C ARG A 377 -8.84 -11.56 10.64
N ILE A 378 -7.95 -11.25 9.70
CA ILE A 378 -7.27 -12.27 8.88
C ILE A 378 -6.34 -13.14 9.73
N ALA A 379 -5.53 -12.51 10.58
CA ALA A 379 -4.60 -13.19 11.47
C ALA A 379 -5.31 -14.14 12.45
N ALA A 380 -6.45 -13.70 13.00
CA ALA A 380 -7.26 -14.51 13.92
C ALA A 380 -7.91 -15.73 13.23
N ALA A 381 -8.38 -15.59 11.99
CA ALA A 381 -9.11 -16.63 11.29
C ALA A 381 -8.23 -17.77 10.73
N GLY A 382 -6.96 -17.50 10.40
CA GLY A 382 -6.07 -18.46 9.74
C GLY A 382 -5.10 -19.22 10.64
N GLY A 383 -5.26 -19.13 11.97
CA GLY A 383 -4.30 -19.66 12.93
C GLY A 383 -2.90 -19.11 12.66
N ALA A 384 -2.63 -17.88 13.10
CA ALA A 384 -1.26 -17.49 13.41
C ALA A 384 -0.67 -18.53 14.39
N PRO A 385 0.64 -18.82 14.36
CA PRO A 385 1.25 -19.73 15.34
C PRO A 385 0.88 -19.37 16.78
#